data_AF-A0A945GNX1-F1
#
_entry.id   AF-A0A945GNX1-F1
#
_cell.length_a   1.000
_cell.length_b   1.000
_cell.length_c   1.000
_cell.angle_alpha   90.00
_cell.angle_beta   90.00
_cell.angle_gamma   90.00
#
_symmetry.space_group_name_H-M   'P 1'
#
loop_
_entity.id
_entity.type
_entity.pdbx_description
1 polymer ?
#
loop_
_entity_poly.entity_id
_entity_poly.type
_entity_poly.pdbx_seq_one_letter_code
_entity_poly.pdbx_strand_id
1 'polypeptide(L)' 'MEKIARERLERVARIYASNQDACQALGIAAGTFSRLCRQYGIETPHARRHRRRRPVHRSEISY' A
#
# COMPACT_ATOMS: atom_id res chain seq x y z
N MET A 1 -3.24 -13.37 -16.59
CA MET A 1 -3.12 -12.12 -15.81
C MET A 1 -1.74 -11.55 -16.05
N GLU A 2 -1.65 -10.46 -16.80
CA GLU A 2 -0.41 -9.73 -17.02
C GLU A 2 0.20 -9.37 -15.66
N LYS A 3 1.44 -9.79 -15.40
CA LYS A 3 2.11 -9.49 -14.14
C LYS A 3 2.32 -7.98 -14.10
N ILE A 4 1.48 -7.26 -13.34
CA ILE A 4 1.71 -5.85 -13.08
C ILE A 4 3.10 -5.73 -12.47
N ALA A 5 4.01 -5.10 -13.22
CA ALA A 5 5.39 -4.97 -12.82
C ALA A 5 5.45 -4.23 -11.47
N ARG A 6 6.26 -4.76 -10.55
CA ARG A 6 6.49 -4.19 -9.22
C ARG A 6 6.77 -2.69 -9.30
N GLU A 7 7.59 -2.26 -10.26
CA GLU A 7 7.93 -0.86 -10.50
C GLU A 7 6.71 0.02 -10.79
N ARG A 8 5.75 -0.50 -11.56
CA ARG A 8 4.50 0.22 -11.85
C ARG A 8 3.67 0.36 -10.58
N LEU A 9 3.63 -0.68 -9.74
CA LEU A 9 2.96 -0.64 -8.45
C LEU A 9 3.61 0.39 -7.50
N GLU A 10 4.95 0.41 -7.42
CA GLU A 10 5.72 1.36 -6.61
C GLU A 10 5.52 2.80 -7.07
N ARG A 11 5.55 3.06 -8.38
CA ARG A 11 5.32 4.38 -8.94
C ARG A 11 3.94 4.92 -8.56
N VAL A 12 2.92 4.09 -8.72
CA VAL A 12 1.53 4.47 -8.40
C VAL A 12 1.35 4.67 -6.89
N ALA A 13 1.90 3.77 -6.06
CA ALA A 13 1.90 3.93 -4.60
C ALA A 13 2.63 5.19 -4.12
N ARG A 14 3.58 5.72 -4.91
CA ARG A 14 4.31 6.95 -4.60
C ARG A 14 3.60 8.21 -5.10
N ILE A 15 2.97 8.16 -6.27
CA ILE A 15 2.26 9.30 -6.88
C ILE A 15 0.92 9.55 -6.18
N TYR A 16 0.17 8.50 -5.90
CA TYR A 16 -1.20 8.63 -5.40
C TYR A 16 -1.26 8.59 -3.87
N ALA A 17 -2.13 9.43 -3.30
CA ALA A 17 -2.32 9.53 -1.85
C ALA A 17 -3.31 8.50 -1.28
N SER A 18 -4.09 7.83 -2.14
CA SER A 18 -5.11 6.85 -1.77
C SER A 18 -4.96 5.55 -2.55
N ASN A 19 -5.34 4.43 -1.92
CA ASN A 19 -5.42 3.14 -2.59
C ASN A 19 -6.46 3.18 -3.72
N GLN A 20 -7.53 3.95 -3.57
CA GLN A 20 -8.60 4.04 -4.58
C GLN A 20 -8.08 4.67 -5.88
N ASP A 21 -7.40 5.81 -5.79
CA ASP A 21 -6.80 6.48 -6.95
C ASP A 21 -5.75 5.60 -7.63
N ALA A 22 -4.94 4.91 -6.81
CA ALA A 22 -3.95 3.96 -7.30
C ALA A 22 -4.58 2.81 -8.10
N CYS A 23 -5.70 2.27 -7.61
CA CYS A 23 -6.44 1.20 -8.28
C CYS A 23 -7.07 1.68 -9.59
N GLN A 24 -7.65 2.88 -9.58
CA GLN A 24 -8.26 3.47 -10.77
C GLN A 24 -7.22 3.76 -11.85
N ALA A 25 -6.05 4.29 -11.48
CA ALA A 25 -4.95 4.55 -12.40
C ALA A 25 -4.33 3.27 -12.99
N LEU A 26 -4.40 2.16 -12.26
CA LEU A 26 -3.94 0.84 -12.72
C LEU A 26 -5.03 0.04 -13.45
N GLY A 27 -6.28 0.50 -13.43
CA GLY A 27 -7.42 -0.23 -13.97
C GLY A 27 -7.69 -1.55 -13.23
N ILE A 28 -7.39 -1.61 -11.93
CA ILE A 28 -7.55 -2.82 -11.11
C ILE A 28 -8.60 -2.63 -10.02
N ALA A 29 -9.16 -3.73 -9.55
CA ALA A 29 -10.05 -3.73 -8.39
C ALA A 29 -9.30 -3.35 -7.10
N ALA A 30 -9.99 -2.64 -6.20
CA ALA A 30 -9.44 -2.14 -4.93
C ALA A 30 -8.80 -3.23 -4.03
N GLY A 31 -9.33 -4.46 -4.09
CA GLY A 31 -8.79 -5.61 -3.36
C GLY A 31 -7.46 -6.12 -3.93
N THR A 32 -7.26 -6.02 -5.24
CA THR A 32 -6.09 -6.55 -5.94
C THR A 32 -4.84 -5.76 -5.59
N PHE A 33 -4.93 -4.42 -5.55
CA PHE A 33 -3.79 -3.56 -5.22
C PHE A 33 -3.24 -3.81 -3.82
N SER A 34 -4.13 -3.96 -2.83
CA SER A 34 -3.73 -4.25 -1.45
C SER A 34 -3.02 -5.60 -1.34
N ARG A 35 -3.49 -6.61 -2.08
CA ARG A 35 -2.87 -7.94 -2.13
C ARG A 35 -1.50 -7.91 -2.81
N LEU A 36 -1.38 -7.20 -3.93
CA LEU A 36 -0.11 -7.04 -4.65
C LEU A 36 0.91 -6.26 -3.82
N CYS A 37 0.50 -5.17 -3.16
CA CYS A 37 1.40 -4.41 -2.30
C CYS A 37 1.96 -5.28 -1.16
N ARG A 38 1.14 -6.14 -0.54
CA ARG A 38 1.61 -7.10 0.46
C ARG A 38 2.57 -8.14 -0.14
N GLN A 39 2.26 -8.67 -1.31
CA GLN A 39 3.08 -9.67 -2.00
C GLN A 39 4.47 -9.12 -2.37
N TYR A 40 4.54 -7.85 -2.78
CA TYR A 40 5.80 -7.19 -3.17
C TYR A 40 6.47 -6.42 -2.02
N GLY A 41 5.88 -6.37 -0.82
CA GLY A 41 6.42 -5.63 0.32
C GLY A 41 6.35 -4.10 0.16
N ILE A 42 5.45 -3.59 -0.68
CA ILE A 42 5.30 -2.16 -0.96
C ILE A 42 4.36 -1.55 0.08
N GLU A 43 4.82 -0.48 0.76
CA GLU A 43 3.99 0.26 1.69
C GLU A 43 2.91 1.04 0.94
N THR A 44 1.64 0.73 1.19
CA THR A 44 0.50 1.43 0.54
C THR A 44 0.31 2.84 1.08
N PRO A 45 -0.23 3.78 0.29
CA PRO A 45 -0.62 5.11 0.77
C PRO A 45 -1.54 5.03 1.99
N HIS A 46 -2.48 4.07 1.98
CA HIS A 46 -3.36 3.81 3.13
C HIS A 46 -2.59 3.35 4.37
N ALA A 47 -1.64 2.41 4.23
CA ALA A 47 -0.80 1.95 5.34
C ALA A 47 0.06 3.10 5.89
N ARG A 48 0.63 3.95 5.02
CA ARG A 48 1.38 5.14 5.42
C ARG A 48 0.52 6.11 6.23
N ARG A 49 -0.71 6.39 5.76
CA ARG A 49 -1.66 7.27 6.46
C ARG A 49 -2.10 6.66 7.79
N HIS A 50 -2.34 5.36 7.85
CA HIS A 50 -2.71 4.66 9.08
C HIS A 50 -1.55 4.62 10.10
N ARG A 51 -0.30 4.44 9.63
CA ARG A 51 0.90 4.53 10.48
C ARG A 51 1.08 5.92 11.08
N ARG A 52 0.83 6.99 10.30
CA ARG A 52 0.85 8.37 10.82
C ARG A 52 -0.25 8.65 11.84
N ARG A 53 -1.38 7.94 11.76
CA ARG A 53 -2.53 8.09 12.67
C ARG A 53 -2.47 7.17 13.88
N ARG A 54 -1.66 6.11 13.86
CA ARG A 54 -1.38 5.33 15.05
C ARG A 54 -0.39 6.13 15.89
N PRO A 55 -0.76 6.65 17.08
CA PRO A 55 0.26 6.97 18.06
C PRO A 55 1.05 5.67 18.26
N VAL A 56 2.37 5.78 18.25
CA VAL A 56 3.28 4.69 18.58
C VAL A 56 2.91 4.25 20.00
N HIS A 57 1.99 3.31 20.15
CA HIS A 57 1.93 2.48 21.34
C HIS A 57 3.15 1.59 21.27
N ARG A 58 4.25 2.17 21.76
CA ARG A 58 5.43 1.48 22.23
C ARG A 58 4.96 0.62 23.41
N SER A 59 4.36 -0.52 23.11
CA SER A 59 4.33 -1.62 24.08
C SER A 59 5.73 -2.22 24.08
N GLU A 60 6.58 -1.58 24.88
CA GLU A 60 7.83 -2.13 25.37
C GLU A 60 7.58 -3.55 25.92
N ILE A 61 8.31 -4.50 25.33
CA ILE A 61 9.12 -5.50 26.02
C ILE A 61 8.45 -6.16 27.24
N SER A 62 8.06 -7.41 27.02
CA SER A 62 7.94 -8.43 28.06
C SER A 62 9.25 -8.59 28.82
N TYR A 63 9.22 -8.48 30.15
CA TYR A 63 9.95 -9.32 31.11
C TYR A 63 9.26 -9.26 32.47
#